data_AF-R9CEK1-F1
#
_entry.id   AF-R9CEK1-F1
#
_cell.length_a   1.000
_cell.length_b   1.000
_cell.length_c   1.000
_cell.angle_alpha   90.00
_cell.angle_beta   90.00
_cell.angle_gamma   90.00
#
_symmetry.space_group_name_H-M   'P 1'
#
loop_
_entity.id
_entity.type
_entity.pdbx_description
1 polymer ?
#
loop_
_entity_poly.entity_id
_entity_poly.type
_entity_poly.pdbx_seq_one_letter_code
_entity_poly.pdbx_strand_id
1 'polypeptide(L)'
;MSDGMIFDCDLKMIIVIDTNLSGVKIVGSYIEDLEFRDKYKSKLDEKTFIDKIKLRKKNREEYEGIYTVYENIADKFKDNNLNNNFGEYYFLCRKTQMKVLKPLPKISSFLGLITCGYGERPLYAAYFSLVAIFIFSILYLLFGIKVDEEIIRYTWTNDGFIIRKFLKDYNESLNLSVGMFAAVGMNEAQPAPISYMLSNIEMIIGVLMMGIGTGSLVKKIVR
;
A
#
# COMPACT_ATOMS: atom_id res chain seq x y z
N MET A 1 -5.61 29.15 -22.49
CA MET A 1 -5.32 28.67 -21.12
C MET A 1 -6.51 29.04 -20.27
N SER A 2 -7.19 28.07 -19.68
CA SER A 2 -8.18 28.32 -18.64
C SER A 2 -7.53 28.03 -17.29
N ASP A 3 -6.67 28.96 -16.84
CA ASP A 3 -6.09 28.89 -15.51
C ASP A 3 -7.12 29.42 -14.51
N GLY A 4 -7.92 28.51 -13.95
CA GLY A 4 -8.93 28.80 -12.93
C GLY A 4 -8.56 28.15 -11.60
N MET A 5 -8.69 28.89 -10.49
CA MET A 5 -8.46 28.35 -9.15
C MET A 5 -9.70 28.54 -8.29
N ILE A 6 -10.16 27.46 -7.68
CA ILE A 6 -11.18 27.46 -6.63
C ILE A 6 -10.44 27.20 -5.31
N PHE A 7 -10.57 28.11 -4.37
CA PHE A 7 -9.83 28.09 -3.11
C PHE A 7 -10.78 28.21 -1.92
N ASP A 8 -10.61 27.35 -0.91
CA ASP A 8 -11.34 27.37 0.37
C ASP A 8 -12.87 27.51 0.20
N CYS A 9 -13.44 26.71 -0.70
CA CYS A 9 -14.88 26.71 -0.99
C CYS A 9 -15.59 25.44 -0.48
N ASP A 10 -16.90 25.58 -0.23
CA ASP A 10 -17.80 24.46 -0.01
C ASP A 10 -18.57 24.18 -1.30
N LEU A 11 -18.19 23.11 -1.99
CA LEU A 11 -18.78 22.74 -3.26
C LEU A 11 -19.75 21.57 -3.07
N LYS A 12 -21.02 21.82 -3.35
CA LYS A 12 -22.10 20.85 -3.26
C LYS A 12 -22.71 20.66 -4.64
N MET A 13 -22.87 19.41 -5.06
CA MET A 13 -23.53 19.04 -6.31
C MET A 13 -22.91 19.74 -7.53
N ILE A 14 -21.63 19.48 -7.78
CA ILE A 14 -20.95 20.00 -8.97
C ILE A 14 -21.28 19.10 -10.15
N ILE A 15 -21.79 19.67 -11.23
CA ILE A 15 -21.97 18.96 -12.51
C ILE A 15 -21.11 19.67 -13.56
N VAL A 16 -20.18 18.93 -14.15
CA VAL A 16 -19.32 19.39 -15.24
C VAL A 16 -19.78 18.75 -16.54
N ILE A 17 -19.94 19.55 -17.59
CA ILE A 17 -20.42 19.09 -18.91
C ILE A 17 -19.49 19.65 -19.98
N ASP A 18 -18.80 18.77 -20.70
CA ASP A 18 -18.02 19.10 -21.91
C ASP A 18 -17.11 20.33 -21.76
N THR A 19 -16.47 20.44 -20.59
CA THR A 19 -15.73 21.64 -20.19
C THR A 19 -14.23 21.43 -20.33
N ASN A 20 -13.53 22.48 -20.75
CA ASN A 20 -12.07 22.49 -20.67
C ASN A 20 -11.63 22.89 -19.26
N LEU A 21 -11.09 21.94 -18.50
CA LEU A 21 -10.57 22.11 -17.15
C LEU A 21 -9.03 21.97 -17.09
N SER A 22 -8.34 22.06 -18.23
CA SER A 22 -6.88 22.10 -18.26
C SER A 22 -6.34 23.24 -17.41
N GLY A 23 -5.42 22.94 -16.49
CA GLY A 23 -4.82 23.91 -15.57
C GLY A 23 -5.69 24.28 -14.35
N VAL A 24 -6.93 23.77 -14.25
CA VAL A 24 -7.82 24.11 -13.13
C VAL A 24 -7.30 23.52 -11.82
N LYS A 25 -7.36 24.33 -10.76
CA LYS A 25 -6.95 23.91 -9.41
C LYS A 25 -8.08 24.08 -8.40
N ILE A 26 -8.38 23.03 -7.64
CA ILE A 26 -9.29 23.09 -6.50
C ILE A 26 -8.47 22.81 -5.25
N VAL A 27 -8.30 23.79 -4.37
CA VAL A 27 -7.39 23.71 -3.22
C VAL A 27 -8.11 24.13 -1.95
N GLY A 28 -7.92 23.37 -0.86
CA GLY A 28 -8.55 23.67 0.43
C GLY A 28 -10.08 23.48 0.48
N SER A 29 -10.71 23.21 -0.65
CA SER A 29 -12.17 23.08 -0.77
C SER A 29 -12.69 21.74 -0.27
N TYR A 30 -13.92 21.76 0.27
CA TYR A 30 -14.68 20.56 0.55
C TYR A 30 -15.64 20.28 -0.60
N ILE A 31 -15.63 19.04 -1.10
CA ILE A 31 -16.45 18.61 -2.24
C ILE A 31 -17.33 17.46 -1.76
N GLU A 32 -18.63 17.69 -1.75
CA GLU A 32 -19.61 16.69 -1.34
C GLU A 32 -19.96 15.73 -2.49
N ASP A 33 -20.14 16.30 -3.69
CA ASP A 33 -20.50 15.57 -4.92
C ASP A 33 -19.94 16.32 -6.13
N LEU A 34 -19.39 15.56 -7.07
CA LEU A 34 -18.84 16.03 -8.34
C LEU A 34 -19.07 14.96 -9.40
N GLU A 35 -19.82 15.32 -10.44
CA GLU A 35 -20.16 14.44 -11.55
C GLU A 35 -19.75 15.06 -12.90
N PHE A 36 -19.28 14.21 -13.82
CA PHE A 36 -19.06 14.59 -15.21
C PHE A 36 -20.17 14.00 -16.09
N ARG A 37 -20.99 14.85 -16.68
CA ARG A 37 -22.08 14.46 -17.61
C ARG A 37 -21.72 14.86 -19.04
N ASP A 38 -20.59 14.35 -19.51
CA ASP A 38 -20.05 14.66 -20.83
C ASP A 38 -20.88 14.01 -21.94
N LYS A 39 -21.21 14.77 -22.99
CA LYS A 39 -21.65 14.22 -24.28
C LYS A 39 -20.45 13.96 -25.20
N TYR A 40 -19.42 14.78 -25.07
CA TYR A 40 -18.14 14.67 -25.74
C TYR A 40 -17.08 14.24 -24.73
N LYS A 41 -16.28 15.19 -24.23
CA LYS A 41 -15.18 14.92 -23.31
C LYS A 41 -14.74 16.21 -22.62
N SER A 42 -14.86 16.24 -21.29
CA SER A 42 -14.19 17.25 -20.48
C SER A 42 -12.67 17.03 -20.51
N LYS A 43 -11.92 18.10 -20.83
CA LYS A 43 -10.46 18.04 -20.97
C LYS A 43 -9.78 18.33 -19.64
N LEU A 44 -8.87 17.45 -19.26
CA LEU A 44 -7.93 17.65 -18.14
C LEU A 44 -6.51 17.60 -18.71
N ASP A 45 -5.58 18.25 -18.03
CA ASP A 45 -4.15 18.12 -18.31
C ASP A 45 -3.38 17.75 -17.04
N GLU A 46 -2.06 17.59 -17.14
CA GLU A 46 -1.18 17.27 -16.02
C GLU A 46 -1.18 18.35 -14.93
N LYS A 47 -1.58 19.60 -15.28
CA LYS A 47 -1.62 20.74 -14.37
C LYS A 47 -2.93 20.84 -13.61
N THR A 48 -3.99 20.17 -14.08
CA THR A 48 -5.25 20.06 -13.36
C THR A 48 -5.01 19.35 -12.03
N PHE A 49 -5.39 19.99 -10.93
CA PHE A 49 -5.12 19.50 -9.59
C PHE A 49 -6.30 19.74 -8.66
N ILE A 50 -6.75 18.67 -8.01
CA ILE A 50 -7.74 18.71 -6.95
C ILE A 50 -7.05 18.22 -5.68
N ASP A 51 -7.01 19.08 -4.67
CA ASP A 51 -6.39 18.77 -3.39
C ASP A 51 -7.16 17.69 -2.64
N LYS A 52 -6.50 17.06 -1.67
CA LYS A 52 -7.12 16.05 -0.83
C LYS A 52 -8.24 16.67 0.02
N ILE A 53 -9.45 16.19 -0.21
CA ILE A 53 -10.65 16.60 0.52
C ILE A 53 -10.52 16.19 2.00
N LYS A 54 -10.59 17.18 2.89
CA LYS A 54 -10.56 16.97 4.34
C LYS A 54 -11.94 16.57 4.85
N LEU A 55 -12.01 15.44 5.54
CA LEU A 55 -13.22 14.93 6.19
C LEU A 55 -13.66 15.85 7.32
N ARG A 56 -14.97 16.11 7.42
CA ARG A 56 -15.60 16.95 8.44
C ARG A 56 -16.42 16.10 9.41
N LYS A 57 -17.38 15.33 8.90
CA LYS A 57 -18.35 14.55 9.70
C LYS A 57 -17.82 13.18 10.13
N LYS A 58 -16.95 12.57 9.32
CA LYS A 58 -16.39 11.22 9.46
C LYS A 58 -17.45 10.13 9.60
N ASN A 59 -18.62 10.32 9.00
CA ASN A 59 -19.70 9.34 8.95
C ASN A 59 -19.65 8.57 7.61
N ARG A 60 -20.41 7.47 7.53
CA ARG A 60 -20.44 6.59 6.35
C ARG A 60 -20.80 7.34 5.05
N GLU A 61 -21.80 8.20 5.11
CA GLU A 61 -22.29 9.00 3.99
C GLU A 61 -21.22 9.94 3.43
N GLU A 62 -20.47 10.65 4.30
CA GLU A 62 -19.38 11.53 3.86
C GLU A 62 -18.26 10.73 3.18
N TYR A 63 -17.89 9.56 3.71
CA TYR A 63 -16.92 8.70 3.04
C TYR A 63 -17.42 8.22 1.68
N GLU A 64 -18.71 7.88 1.56
CA GLU A 64 -19.34 7.44 0.32
C GLU A 64 -19.34 8.56 -0.73
N GLY A 65 -19.73 9.77 -0.38
CA GLY A 65 -19.65 10.93 -1.28
C GLY A 65 -18.22 11.22 -1.73
N ILE A 66 -17.27 11.31 -0.79
CA ILE A 66 -15.89 11.67 -1.11
C ILE A 66 -15.18 10.61 -1.95
N TYR A 67 -15.36 9.31 -1.69
CA TYR A 67 -14.72 8.32 -2.56
C TYR A 67 -15.33 8.35 -3.97
N THR A 68 -16.64 8.63 -4.10
CA THR A 68 -17.31 8.77 -5.41
C THR A 68 -16.75 9.98 -6.17
N VAL A 69 -16.52 11.10 -5.48
CA VAL A 69 -15.82 12.26 -6.06
C VAL A 69 -14.44 11.86 -6.58
N TYR A 70 -13.63 11.16 -5.78
CA TYR A 70 -12.31 10.69 -6.23
C TYR A 70 -12.39 9.70 -7.39
N GLU A 71 -13.39 8.82 -7.43
CA GLU A 71 -13.64 7.88 -8.52
C GLU A 71 -13.94 8.63 -9.82
N ASN A 72 -14.89 9.57 -9.80
CA ASN A 72 -15.26 10.39 -10.95
C ASN A 72 -14.06 11.20 -11.48
N ILE A 73 -13.24 11.75 -10.59
CA ILE A 73 -12.01 12.47 -10.97
C ILE A 73 -10.99 11.50 -11.59
N ALA A 74 -10.72 10.36 -10.95
CA ALA A 74 -9.77 9.38 -11.44
C ALA A 74 -10.15 8.91 -12.84
N ASP A 75 -11.41 8.50 -13.04
CA ASP A 75 -11.92 8.06 -14.34
C ASP A 75 -11.79 9.15 -15.40
N LYS A 76 -12.03 10.42 -15.05
CA LYS A 76 -11.84 11.52 -16.00
C LYS A 76 -10.37 11.74 -16.37
N PHE A 77 -9.43 11.56 -15.44
CA PHE A 77 -8.00 11.56 -15.78
C PHE A 77 -7.63 10.39 -16.68
N LYS A 78 -8.21 9.21 -16.45
CA LYS A 78 -8.01 8.03 -17.32
C LYS A 78 -8.55 8.28 -18.73
N ASP A 79 -9.73 8.87 -18.87
CA ASP A 79 -10.31 9.26 -20.17
C ASP A 79 -9.36 10.18 -20.94
N ASN A 80 -8.62 11.05 -20.23
CA ASN A 80 -7.63 11.97 -20.78
C ASN A 80 -6.23 11.34 -20.99
N ASN A 81 -6.06 10.04 -20.77
CA ASN A 81 -4.78 9.31 -20.84
C ASN A 81 -3.72 9.83 -19.83
N LEU A 82 -4.16 10.39 -18.71
CA LEU A 82 -3.28 10.94 -17.66
C LEU A 82 -3.10 9.91 -16.54
N ASN A 83 -2.31 8.87 -16.82
CA ASN A 83 -2.18 7.68 -15.96
C ASN A 83 -1.56 7.98 -14.58
N ASN A 84 -0.65 8.95 -14.49
CA ASN A 84 -0.09 9.37 -13.22
C ASN A 84 -1.13 10.04 -12.31
N ASN A 85 -1.89 11.01 -12.84
CA ASN A 85 -2.98 11.66 -12.11
C ASN A 85 -4.07 10.66 -11.74
N PHE A 86 -4.47 9.78 -12.68
CA PHE A 86 -5.39 8.68 -12.39
C PHE A 86 -4.93 7.88 -11.16
N GLY A 87 -3.66 7.46 -11.12
CA GLY A 87 -3.14 6.61 -10.05
C GLY A 87 -3.23 7.27 -8.67
N GLU A 88 -3.00 8.58 -8.59
CA GLU A 88 -3.12 9.34 -7.34
C GLU A 88 -4.57 9.36 -6.84
N TYR A 89 -5.52 9.75 -7.71
CA TYR A 89 -6.93 9.83 -7.32
C TYR A 89 -7.56 8.46 -7.10
N TYR A 90 -7.14 7.44 -7.86
CA TYR A 90 -7.54 6.06 -7.63
C TYR A 90 -7.07 5.57 -6.25
N PHE A 91 -5.81 5.87 -5.87
CA PHE A 91 -5.31 5.53 -4.54
C PHE A 91 -6.11 6.22 -3.43
N LEU A 92 -6.42 7.52 -3.59
CA LEU A 92 -7.26 8.27 -2.63
C LEU A 92 -8.68 7.72 -2.55
N CYS A 93 -9.28 7.35 -3.68
CA CYS A 93 -10.58 6.70 -3.76
C CYS A 93 -10.57 5.39 -2.94
N ARG A 94 -9.69 4.44 -3.26
CA ARG A 94 -9.64 3.13 -2.60
C ARG A 94 -9.37 3.23 -1.11
N LYS A 95 -8.48 4.16 -0.70
CA LYS A 95 -8.17 4.42 0.71
C LYS A 95 -9.37 4.98 1.47
N THR A 96 -10.16 5.86 0.85
CA THR A 96 -11.39 6.42 1.43
C THR A 96 -12.48 5.35 1.49
N GLN A 97 -12.70 4.62 0.39
CA GLN A 97 -13.68 3.53 0.28
C GLN A 97 -13.46 2.43 1.33
N MET A 98 -12.21 2.10 1.67
CA MET A 98 -11.89 1.10 2.71
C MET A 98 -12.56 1.39 4.06
N LYS A 99 -12.92 2.65 4.36
CA LYS A 99 -13.56 3.04 5.62
C LYS A 99 -15.03 2.62 5.71
N VAL A 100 -15.70 2.37 4.58
CA VAL A 100 -17.12 2.00 4.51
C VAL A 100 -17.37 0.56 4.09
N LEU A 101 -16.32 -0.15 3.65
CA LEU A 101 -16.41 -1.57 3.30
C LEU A 101 -16.85 -2.44 4.49
N LYS A 102 -17.60 -3.48 4.17
CA LYS A 102 -17.93 -4.57 5.10
C LYS A 102 -16.65 -5.27 5.60
N PRO A 103 -16.67 -5.97 6.75
CA PRO A 103 -15.48 -6.55 7.36
C PRO A 103 -14.63 -7.43 6.42
N LEU A 104 -15.24 -8.35 5.68
CA LEU A 104 -14.51 -9.25 4.78
C LEU A 104 -13.83 -8.51 3.60
N PRO A 105 -14.53 -7.70 2.78
CA PRO A 105 -13.87 -6.87 1.76
C PRO A 105 -12.83 -5.90 2.31
N LYS A 106 -13.02 -5.42 3.54
CA LYS A 106 -12.08 -4.49 4.19
C LYS A 106 -10.72 -5.14 4.46
N ILE A 107 -10.68 -6.42 4.82
CA ILE A 107 -9.42 -7.17 4.99
C ILE A 107 -8.66 -7.25 3.67
N SER A 108 -9.35 -7.63 2.58
CA SER A 108 -8.73 -7.69 1.25
C SER A 108 -8.21 -6.32 0.80
N SER A 109 -9.00 -5.25 1.01
CA SER A 109 -8.57 -3.89 0.72
C SER A 109 -7.37 -3.46 1.57
N PHE A 110 -7.35 -3.83 2.86
CA PHE A 110 -6.22 -3.56 3.73
C PHE A 110 -4.95 -4.29 3.28
N LEU A 111 -5.05 -5.57 2.89
CA LEU A 111 -3.94 -6.32 2.32
C LEU A 111 -3.40 -5.62 1.06
N GLY A 112 -4.26 -5.25 0.13
CA GLY A 112 -3.84 -4.52 -1.07
C GLY A 112 -3.21 -3.16 -0.77
N LEU A 113 -3.64 -2.47 0.30
CA LEU A 113 -3.03 -1.23 0.75
C LEU A 113 -1.60 -1.47 1.26
N ILE A 114 -1.40 -2.41 2.19
CA ILE A 114 -0.10 -2.61 2.84
C ILE A 114 0.92 -3.27 1.91
N THR A 115 0.50 -4.11 0.97
CA THR A 115 1.42 -4.84 0.09
C THR A 115 1.82 -4.04 -1.14
N CYS A 116 0.93 -3.32 -1.81
CA CYS A 116 1.26 -2.61 -3.05
C CYS A 116 0.59 -1.24 -3.22
N GLY A 117 -0.03 -0.71 -2.17
CA GLY A 117 -0.80 0.53 -2.23
C GLY A 117 -1.83 0.51 -3.34
N TYR A 118 -2.62 -0.58 -3.43
CA TYR A 118 -3.60 -0.83 -4.48
C TYR A 118 -3.00 -0.94 -5.90
N GLY A 119 -1.70 -1.24 -5.99
CA GLY A 119 -0.93 -1.32 -7.24
C GLY A 119 -0.45 0.03 -7.77
N GLU A 120 -0.75 1.13 -7.07
CA GLU A 120 -0.33 2.48 -7.48
C GLU A 120 0.95 2.95 -6.76
N ARG A 121 1.33 2.28 -5.65
CA ARG A 121 2.52 2.60 -4.85
C ARG A 121 3.43 1.37 -4.74
N PRO A 122 4.23 1.03 -5.76
CA PRO A 122 5.06 -0.18 -5.77
C PRO A 122 6.07 -0.27 -4.62
N LEU A 123 6.52 0.88 -4.09
CA LEU A 123 7.43 0.93 -2.93
C LEU A 123 6.85 0.25 -1.67
N TYR A 124 5.52 0.14 -1.56
CA TYR A 124 4.89 -0.54 -0.44
C TYR A 124 5.26 -2.03 -0.40
N ALA A 125 5.53 -2.65 -1.55
CA ALA A 125 5.95 -4.04 -1.61
C ALA A 125 7.33 -4.21 -0.96
N ALA A 126 8.27 -3.31 -1.25
CA ALA A 126 9.59 -3.32 -0.63
C ALA A 126 9.52 -3.09 0.88
N TYR A 127 8.72 -2.11 1.34
CA TYR A 127 8.56 -1.85 2.77
C TYR A 127 7.91 -3.02 3.50
N PHE A 128 6.86 -3.62 2.91
CA PHE A 128 6.20 -4.80 3.47
C PHE A 128 7.17 -5.98 3.58
N SER A 129 7.93 -6.27 2.53
CA SER A 129 8.95 -7.32 2.54
C SER A 129 10.00 -7.10 3.63
N LEU A 130 10.51 -5.87 3.77
CA LEU A 130 11.49 -5.54 4.80
C LEU A 130 10.93 -5.76 6.21
N VAL A 131 9.70 -5.30 6.47
CA VAL A 131 9.03 -5.50 7.76
C VAL A 131 8.76 -6.99 8.02
N ALA A 132 8.35 -7.75 7.01
CA ALA A 132 8.13 -9.18 7.13
C ALA A 132 9.42 -9.90 7.54
N ILE A 133 10.54 -9.63 6.86
CA ILE A 133 11.86 -10.19 7.18
C ILE A 133 12.23 -9.90 8.65
N PHE A 134 12.05 -8.66 9.10
CA PHE A 134 12.32 -8.32 10.51
C PHE A 134 11.41 -9.05 11.51
N ILE A 135 10.15 -9.31 11.17
CA ILE A 135 9.23 -10.06 12.03
C ILE A 135 9.64 -11.54 12.07
N PHE A 136 9.91 -12.14 10.90
CA PHE A 136 10.31 -13.55 10.82
C PHE A 136 11.64 -13.81 11.51
N SER A 137 12.61 -12.89 11.42
CA SER A 137 13.89 -13.03 12.15
C SER A 137 13.71 -13.10 13.67
N ILE A 138 12.75 -12.34 14.23
CA ILE A 138 12.39 -12.42 15.66
C ILE A 138 11.67 -13.74 15.95
N LEU A 139 10.72 -14.15 15.11
CA LEU A 139 10.01 -15.42 15.27
C LEU A 139 10.97 -16.61 15.25
N TYR A 140 11.96 -16.60 14.36
CA TYR A 140 12.99 -17.64 14.32
C TYR A 140 13.76 -17.78 15.63
N LEU A 141 14.03 -16.70 16.36
CA LEU A 141 14.67 -16.80 17.67
C LEU A 141 13.74 -17.39 18.74
N LEU A 142 12.43 -17.19 18.63
CA LEU A 142 11.44 -17.75 19.56
C LEU A 142 11.17 -19.24 19.31
N PHE A 143 11.10 -19.64 18.03
CA PHE A 143 10.86 -21.03 17.64
C PHE A 143 12.15 -21.85 17.63
N GLY A 144 13.22 -21.28 17.10
CA GLY A 144 14.58 -21.82 17.13
C GLY A 144 15.25 -21.77 15.76
N ILE A 145 16.55 -21.47 15.76
CA ILE A 145 17.45 -21.63 14.61
C ILE A 145 18.52 -22.66 14.95
N LYS A 146 19.04 -23.34 13.94
CA LYS A 146 20.20 -24.21 14.03
C LYS A 146 21.39 -23.48 13.41
N VAL A 147 22.44 -23.26 14.19
CA VAL A 147 23.72 -22.72 13.73
C VAL A 147 24.77 -23.77 14.06
N ASP A 148 25.47 -24.25 13.05
CA ASP A 148 26.35 -25.44 13.14
C ASP A 148 25.59 -26.69 13.66
N GLU A 149 25.88 -27.15 14.88
CA GLU A 149 25.16 -28.24 15.56
C GLU A 149 24.31 -27.77 16.75
N GLU A 150 24.34 -26.49 17.09
CA GLU A 150 23.62 -25.94 18.24
C GLU A 150 22.26 -25.39 17.83
N ILE A 151 21.23 -25.68 18.62
CA ILE A 151 19.91 -25.10 18.46
C ILE A 151 19.81 -23.89 19.39
N ILE A 152 19.75 -22.72 18.78
CA ILE A 152 19.55 -21.45 19.48
C ILE A 152 18.05 -21.19 19.55
N ARG A 153 17.53 -21.09 20.78
CA ARG A 153 16.12 -20.76 21.05
C ARG A 153 16.01 -19.92 22.29
N TYR A 154 15.29 -18.80 22.18
CA TYR A 154 15.04 -17.90 23.29
C TYR A 154 13.69 -18.23 23.93
N THR A 155 13.73 -18.64 25.19
CA THR A 155 12.55 -18.83 26.04
C THR A 155 12.53 -17.78 27.16
N TRP A 156 11.35 -17.52 27.72
CA TRP A 156 11.17 -16.56 28.82
C TRP A 156 11.77 -17.01 30.17
N THR A 157 12.22 -18.27 30.25
CA THR A 157 12.65 -18.92 31.48
C THR A 157 14.17 -19.05 31.51
N ASN A 158 14.81 -18.11 32.21
CA ASN A 158 16.16 -18.18 32.76
C ASN A 158 17.31 -18.49 31.78
N ASP A 159 17.96 -17.42 31.33
CA ASP A 159 19.41 -17.26 31.44
C ASP A 159 19.76 -15.77 31.32
N GLY A 160 20.85 -15.34 31.96
CA GLY A 160 21.27 -13.94 31.98
C GLY A 160 21.33 -13.35 30.57
N PHE A 161 20.47 -12.37 30.28
CA PHE A 161 20.37 -11.77 28.94
C PHE A 161 21.65 -11.01 28.60
N ILE A 162 22.51 -11.61 27.77
CA ILE A 162 23.71 -10.97 27.26
C ILE A 162 23.38 -10.34 25.90
N ILE A 163 23.27 -9.01 25.88
CA ILE A 163 22.93 -8.22 24.67
C ILE A 163 23.85 -8.59 23.48
N ARG A 164 25.15 -8.78 23.73
CA ARG A 164 26.11 -9.13 22.67
C ARG A 164 25.82 -10.49 22.03
N LYS A 165 25.41 -11.48 22.82
CA LYS A 165 25.03 -12.81 22.32
C LYS A 165 23.73 -12.70 21.53
N PHE A 166 22.73 -12.00 22.08
CA PHE A 166 21.46 -11.75 21.39
C PHE A 166 21.66 -11.08 20.02
N LEU A 167 22.50 -10.04 19.94
CA LEU A 167 22.77 -9.36 18.67
C LEU A 167 23.44 -10.28 17.64
N LYS A 168 24.33 -11.18 18.08
CA LYS A 168 24.95 -12.18 17.20
C LYS A 168 23.90 -13.17 16.68
N ASP A 169 23.11 -13.74 17.59
CA ASP A 169 22.08 -14.72 17.24
C ASP A 169 20.98 -14.09 16.36
N TYR A 170 20.64 -12.83 16.60
CA TYR A 170 19.72 -12.06 15.77
C TYR A 170 20.28 -11.77 14.38
N ASN A 171 21.58 -11.52 14.25
CA ASN A 171 22.20 -11.37 12.95
C ASN A 171 22.08 -12.66 12.13
N GLU A 172 22.30 -13.82 12.74
CA GLU A 172 22.09 -15.13 12.11
C GLU A 172 20.63 -15.38 11.73
N SER A 173 19.69 -15.05 12.63
CA SER A 173 18.26 -15.21 12.34
C SER A 173 17.75 -14.25 11.27
N LEU A 174 18.31 -13.04 11.20
CA LEU A 174 18.02 -12.07 10.16
C LEU A 174 18.54 -12.55 8.81
N ASN A 175 19.78 -13.05 8.77
CA ASN A 175 20.36 -13.61 7.56
C ASN A 175 19.49 -14.78 7.07
N LEU A 176 19.10 -15.70 7.97
CA LEU A 176 18.17 -16.80 7.67
C LEU A 176 16.85 -16.31 7.04
N SER A 177 16.22 -15.32 7.67
CA SER A 177 14.96 -14.76 7.19
C SER A 177 15.10 -14.12 5.80
N VAL A 178 16.19 -13.38 5.54
CA VAL A 178 16.48 -12.84 4.19
C VAL A 178 16.59 -13.96 3.17
N GLY A 179 17.36 -15.01 3.47
CA GLY A 179 17.55 -16.14 2.57
C GLY A 179 16.27 -16.94 2.29
N MET A 180 15.44 -17.15 3.31
CA MET A 180 14.15 -17.81 3.18
C MET A 180 13.14 -16.96 2.41
N PHE A 181 13.01 -15.68 2.75
CA PHE A 181 12.10 -14.76 2.06
C PHE A 181 12.48 -14.59 0.58
N ALA A 182 13.77 -14.54 0.27
CA ALA A 182 14.27 -14.46 -1.10
C ALA A 182 14.25 -15.81 -1.85
N ALA A 183 13.92 -16.91 -1.15
CA ALA A 183 13.97 -18.29 -1.65
C ALA A 183 15.33 -18.71 -2.25
N VAL A 184 16.43 -18.12 -1.74
CA VAL A 184 17.80 -18.47 -2.15
C VAL A 184 18.37 -19.61 -1.29
N GLY A 185 17.88 -19.74 -0.06
CA GLY A 185 18.44 -20.65 0.94
C GLY A 185 19.82 -20.19 1.43
N MET A 186 20.24 -20.66 2.60
CA MET A 186 21.57 -20.35 3.14
C MET A 186 22.16 -21.53 3.90
N ASN A 187 23.49 -21.50 4.04
CA ASN A 187 24.26 -22.60 4.60
C ASN A 187 24.62 -22.42 6.08
N GLU A 188 24.75 -21.18 6.57
CA GLU A 188 25.27 -20.87 7.91
C GLU A 188 24.24 -21.14 9.01
N ALA A 189 23.03 -20.59 8.85
CA ALA A 189 21.92 -20.81 9.75
C ALA A 189 20.78 -21.55 9.02
N GLN A 190 20.18 -22.52 9.69
CA GLN A 190 19.04 -23.29 9.19
C GLN A 190 17.87 -23.20 10.17
N PRO A 191 16.62 -23.32 9.71
CA PRO A 191 15.50 -23.43 10.63
C PRO A 191 15.65 -24.71 11.45
N ALA A 192 15.44 -24.62 12.77
CA ALA A 192 15.29 -25.83 13.58
C ALA A 192 14.05 -26.63 13.11
N PRO A 193 13.94 -27.94 13.41
CA PRO A 193 12.79 -28.74 12.98
C PRO A 193 11.41 -28.17 13.35
N ILE A 194 11.31 -27.48 14.49
CA ILE A 194 10.08 -26.81 14.93
C ILE A 194 9.74 -25.54 14.12
N SER A 195 10.73 -24.98 13.44
CA SER A 195 10.63 -23.75 12.63
C SER A 195 10.40 -24.03 11.14
N TYR A 196 10.35 -25.29 10.70
CA TYR A 196 10.12 -25.64 9.28
C TYR A 196 8.79 -25.10 8.72
N MET A 197 7.72 -25.14 9.52
CA MET A 197 6.43 -24.58 9.09
C MET A 197 6.53 -23.06 8.94
N LEU A 198 7.26 -22.39 9.84
CA LEU A 198 7.47 -20.95 9.80
C LEU A 198 8.24 -20.55 8.54
N SER A 199 9.30 -21.28 8.19
CA SER A 199 10.07 -21.02 6.97
C SER A 199 9.28 -21.25 5.70
N ASN A 200 8.45 -22.30 5.65
CA ASN A 200 7.60 -22.54 4.49
C ASN A 200 6.60 -21.41 4.27
N ILE A 201 6.01 -20.88 5.35
CA ILE A 201 5.10 -19.72 5.27
C ILE A 201 5.86 -18.48 4.78
N GLU A 202 7.04 -18.21 5.33
CA GLU A 202 7.87 -17.08 4.92
C GLU A 202 8.24 -17.14 3.43
N MET A 203 8.68 -18.30 2.96
CA MET A 203 9.01 -18.51 1.54
C MET A 203 7.81 -18.24 0.63
N ILE A 204 6.61 -18.71 0.99
CA ILE A 204 5.38 -18.45 0.23
C ILE A 204 5.09 -16.95 0.19
N ILE A 205 5.18 -16.27 1.33
CA ILE A 205 4.98 -14.81 1.39
C ILE A 205 6.02 -14.10 0.51
N GLY A 206 7.27 -14.52 0.56
CA GLY A 206 8.36 -13.99 -0.24
C GLY A 206 8.10 -14.05 -1.75
N VAL A 207 7.73 -15.23 -2.25
CA VAL A 207 7.38 -15.46 -3.66
C VAL A 207 6.18 -14.60 -4.09
N LEU A 208 5.13 -14.54 -3.26
CA LEU A 208 3.96 -13.71 -3.54
C LEU A 208 4.33 -12.22 -3.60
N MET A 209 5.15 -11.74 -2.66
CA MET A 209 5.57 -10.34 -2.63
C MET A 209 6.47 -9.97 -3.81
N MET A 210 7.32 -10.88 -4.28
CA MET A 210 8.10 -10.68 -5.50
C MET A 210 7.18 -10.51 -6.72
N GLY A 211 6.15 -11.35 -6.86
CA GLY A 211 5.13 -11.22 -7.92
C GLY A 211 4.30 -9.93 -7.84
N ILE A 212 3.86 -9.56 -6.64
CA ILE A 212 3.11 -8.32 -6.40
C ILE A 212 3.98 -7.09 -6.69
N GLY A 213 5.24 -7.09 -6.22
CA GLY A 213 6.19 -6.00 -6.43
C GLY A 213 6.48 -5.78 -7.92
N THR A 214 6.87 -6.85 -8.62
CA THR A 214 7.12 -6.78 -10.08
C THR A 214 5.87 -6.37 -10.86
N GLY A 215 4.72 -6.96 -10.57
CA GLY A 215 3.45 -6.62 -11.24
C GLY A 215 3.04 -5.16 -11.03
N SER A 216 3.21 -4.62 -9.82
CA SER A 216 2.92 -3.21 -9.54
C SER A 216 3.90 -2.24 -10.22
N LEU A 217 5.18 -2.59 -10.33
CA LEU A 217 6.17 -1.82 -11.07
C LEU A 217 5.87 -1.81 -12.58
N VAL A 218 5.60 -2.98 -13.16
CA VAL A 218 5.25 -3.09 -14.59
C VAL A 218 3.99 -2.29 -14.90
N LYS A 219 2.95 -2.41 -14.06
CA LYS A 219 1.72 -1.62 -14.19
C LYS A 219 2.00 -0.11 -14.18
N LYS A 220 2.98 0.35 -13.40
CA LYS A 220 3.33 1.77 -13.30
C LYS A 220 4.15 2.29 -14.49
N ILE A 221 4.96 1.43 -15.12
CA ILE A 221 5.84 1.80 -16.25
C ILE A 221 5.11 1.70 -17.60
N VAL A 222 4.33 0.63 -17.79
CA VAL A 222 3.69 0.32 -19.09
C VAL A 222 2.46 1.18 -19.35
N ARG A 223 1.83 1.69 -18.30
CA ARG A 223 0.60 2.46 -18.39
C ARG A 223 0.89 3.95 -18.57
#